data_AF-A0A6P2ABE1-F1
#
_entry.id   AF-A0A6P2ABE1-F1
#
_cell.length_a   1.000
_cell.length_b   1.000
_cell.length_c   1.000
_cell.angle_alpha   90.00
_cell.angle_beta   90.00
_cell.angle_gamma   90.00
#
_symmetry.space_group_name_H-M   'P 1'
#
loop_
_entity.id
_entity.type
_entity.pdbx_description
1 polymer ?
#
loop_
_entity_poly.entity_id
_entity_poly.type
_entity_poly.pdbx_seq_one_letter_code
_entity_poly.pdbx_strand_id
1 'polypeptide(L)'
;MSRYLLKTTAITIGTALMASVPLVAQAADFRFDWTGQIAGFGVRGTFGYDENQSYPGGIVSTGDLDYLNVSFYAPNGTLLRTYNNNHQDPGVNFNFNINTMEILQAGSYNAPDGISIGAPNYDRESGNDPTEASGLTFWSKPPRSETPHLHVDDWADEFGFPIGFSTHEEVAFPTRTTQELIDDGRVGEAYLPPLGNPVTPLGERGQFAQVTPINDPVIPEPTTIIASVLLAGLMPLKRKLKV
;
A
#
# COMPACT_ATOMS: atom_id res chain seq x y z
N MET A 1 -56.43 67.97 -3.22
CA MET A 1 -56.61 66.55 -2.86
C MET A 1 -55.49 65.74 -3.48
N SER A 2 -54.82 64.94 -2.65
CA SER A 2 -53.46 64.41 -2.82
C SER A 2 -53.36 63.31 -3.89
N ARG A 3 -52.25 63.31 -4.65
CA ARG A 3 -51.85 62.27 -5.61
C ARG A 3 -51.01 61.21 -4.87
N TYR A 4 -51.39 59.94 -4.98
CA TYR A 4 -50.61 58.80 -4.47
C TYR A 4 -49.41 58.52 -5.38
N LEU A 5 -48.19 58.57 -4.84
CA LEU A 5 -46.97 58.08 -5.50
C LEU A 5 -46.78 56.59 -5.17
N LEU A 6 -46.76 55.73 -6.18
CA LEU A 6 -46.22 54.37 -6.07
C LEU A 6 -44.70 54.44 -5.84
N LYS A 7 -44.20 53.78 -4.80
CA LYS A 7 -42.77 53.49 -4.63
C LYS A 7 -42.48 52.15 -5.30
N THR A 8 -41.73 52.20 -6.40
CA THR A 8 -41.21 51.02 -7.10
C THR A 8 -40.09 50.39 -6.27
N THR A 9 -40.28 49.17 -5.81
CA THR A 9 -39.24 48.36 -5.16
C THR A 9 -38.39 47.71 -6.25
N ALA A 10 -37.09 48.03 -6.30
CA ALA A 10 -36.13 47.32 -7.13
C ALA A 10 -35.74 45.99 -6.43
N ILE A 11 -35.99 44.86 -7.09
CA ILE A 11 -35.49 43.55 -6.67
C ILE A 11 -34.17 43.33 -7.41
N THR A 12 -33.06 43.38 -6.68
CA THR A 12 -31.74 43.01 -7.22
C THR A 12 -31.56 41.51 -7.07
N ILE A 13 -31.48 40.79 -8.18
CA ILE A 13 -31.13 39.35 -8.20
C ILE A 13 -29.61 39.26 -8.14
N GLY A 14 -29.07 38.80 -7.00
CA GLY A 14 -27.64 38.53 -6.84
C GLY A 14 -27.29 37.14 -7.39
N THR A 15 -26.39 37.09 -8.37
CA THR A 15 -25.82 35.84 -8.88
C THR A 15 -24.83 35.30 -7.84
N ALA A 16 -25.10 34.12 -7.28
CA ALA A 16 -24.17 33.44 -6.40
C ALA A 16 -23.05 32.77 -7.23
N LEU A 17 -21.80 33.19 -7.01
CA LEU A 17 -20.62 32.55 -7.57
C LEU A 17 -20.34 31.28 -6.74
N MET A 18 -20.67 30.10 -7.29
CA MET A 18 -20.30 28.82 -6.68
C MET A 18 -18.79 28.64 -6.86
N ALA A 19 -18.01 28.86 -5.81
CA ALA A 19 -16.61 28.48 -5.78
C ALA A 19 -16.57 26.93 -5.75
N SER A 20 -16.10 26.32 -6.84
CA SER A 20 -15.76 24.91 -6.87
C SER A 20 -14.57 24.69 -5.93
N VAL A 21 -14.82 24.16 -4.74
CA VAL A 21 -13.75 23.65 -3.89
C VAL A 21 -13.16 22.44 -4.63
N PRO A 22 -11.85 22.41 -4.94
CA PRO A 22 -11.26 21.20 -5.49
C PRO A 22 -11.46 20.08 -4.46
N LEU A 23 -12.14 19.00 -4.88
CA LEU A 23 -12.10 17.74 -4.15
C LEU A 23 -10.62 17.34 -4.10
N VAL A 24 -10.04 17.33 -2.91
CA VAL A 24 -8.75 16.68 -2.71
C VAL A 24 -9.01 15.21 -3.01
N ALA A 25 -8.29 14.63 -3.98
CA ALA A 25 -8.33 13.21 -4.23
C ALA A 25 -8.03 12.51 -2.90
N GLN A 26 -9.00 11.76 -2.39
CA GLN A 26 -8.85 11.02 -1.15
C GLN A 26 -8.09 9.74 -1.51
N ALA A 27 -6.81 9.68 -1.13
CA ALA A 27 -6.01 8.47 -1.31
C ALA A 27 -6.62 7.36 -0.43
N ALA A 28 -6.87 6.19 -1.01
CA ALA A 28 -7.21 5.02 -0.22
C ALA A 28 -5.92 4.41 0.31
N ASP A 29 -5.71 4.53 1.62
CA ASP A 29 -4.47 4.09 2.28
C ASP A 29 -4.62 2.73 2.93
N PHE A 30 -3.61 1.87 2.73
CA PHE A 30 -3.59 0.51 3.23
C PHE A 30 -2.24 0.19 3.87
N ARG A 31 -2.28 -0.73 4.82
CA ARG A 31 -1.10 -1.44 5.30
C ARG A 31 -1.22 -2.91 4.97
N PHE A 32 -0.08 -3.56 4.79
CA PHE A 32 0.00 -5.00 4.77
C PHE A 32 1.08 -5.50 5.72
N ASP A 33 0.87 -6.72 6.22
CA ASP A 33 1.81 -7.42 7.06
C ASP A 33 1.88 -8.90 6.68
N TRP A 34 3.07 -9.46 6.85
CA TRP A 34 3.36 -10.86 6.62
C TRP A 34 4.41 -11.32 7.62
N THR A 35 4.30 -12.58 8.04
CA THR A 35 5.30 -13.25 8.88
C THR A 35 5.60 -14.62 8.31
N GLY A 36 6.89 -14.92 8.24
CA GLY A 36 7.44 -16.20 7.81
C GLY A 36 6.97 -17.40 8.63
N GLN A 37 6.91 -18.55 7.97
CA GLN A 37 6.43 -19.78 8.58
C GLN A 37 7.48 -20.43 9.48
N ILE A 38 8.77 -20.34 9.13
CA ILE A 38 9.85 -21.06 9.78
C ILE A 38 10.61 -20.18 10.78
N ALA A 39 11.37 -19.21 10.28
CA ALA A 39 12.29 -18.40 11.06
C ALA A 39 11.61 -17.19 11.73
N GLY A 40 10.49 -16.69 11.19
CA GLY A 40 9.74 -15.54 11.69
C GLY A 40 10.10 -14.20 11.07
N PHE A 41 10.74 -14.17 9.89
CA PHE A 41 10.99 -12.89 9.23
C PHE A 41 9.68 -12.16 8.95
N GLY A 42 9.71 -10.84 9.14
CA GLY A 42 8.54 -9.99 8.94
C GLY A 42 8.68 -9.12 7.70
N VAL A 43 7.59 -8.97 6.95
CA VAL A 43 7.47 -7.94 5.92
C VAL A 43 6.27 -7.08 6.26
N ARG A 44 6.44 -5.76 6.26
CA ARG A 44 5.35 -4.81 6.46
C ARG A 44 5.45 -3.73 5.41
N GLY A 45 4.32 -3.23 4.96
CA GLY A 45 4.32 -2.10 4.06
C GLY A 45 3.05 -1.28 4.11
N THR A 46 3.11 -0.15 3.43
CA THR A 46 1.96 0.72 3.20
C THR A 46 1.89 1.08 1.73
N PHE A 47 0.68 1.21 1.21
CA PHE A 47 0.44 1.62 -0.17
C PHE A 47 -0.86 2.42 -0.26
N GLY A 48 -0.95 3.23 -1.30
CA GLY A 48 -2.16 3.98 -1.60
C GLY A 48 -2.36 4.17 -3.09
N TYR A 49 -3.60 4.46 -3.47
CA TYR A 49 -4.03 4.74 -4.83
C TYR A 49 -5.21 5.73 -4.84
N ASP A 50 -5.50 6.33 -6.00
CA ASP A 50 -6.64 7.23 -6.17
C ASP A 50 -7.96 6.45 -6.20
N GLU A 51 -8.76 6.56 -5.14
CA GLU A 51 -10.05 5.87 -5.04
C GLU A 51 -11.11 6.37 -6.03
N ASN A 52 -10.88 7.52 -6.66
CA ASN A 52 -11.78 8.11 -7.66
C ASN A 52 -11.52 7.56 -9.07
N GLN A 53 -10.43 6.83 -9.28
CA GLN A 53 -10.12 6.19 -10.54
C GLN A 53 -10.88 4.86 -10.70
N SER A 54 -11.29 4.54 -11.93
CA SER A 54 -11.89 3.26 -12.25
C SER A 54 -10.81 2.23 -12.61
N TYR A 55 -10.74 1.14 -11.84
CA TYR A 55 -9.77 0.07 -12.04
C TYR A 55 -10.41 -1.14 -12.74
N PRO A 56 -9.91 -1.57 -13.92
CA PRO A 56 -10.40 -2.76 -14.61
C PRO A 56 -10.34 -4.01 -13.71
N GLY A 57 -11.48 -4.69 -13.55
CA GLY A 57 -11.58 -5.87 -12.68
C GLY A 57 -11.40 -5.58 -11.18
N GLY A 58 -11.34 -4.31 -10.77
CA GLY A 58 -10.99 -3.90 -9.42
C GLY A 58 -9.53 -4.19 -9.05
N ILE A 59 -8.64 -4.27 -10.04
CA ILE A 59 -7.22 -4.51 -9.81
C ILE A 59 -6.46 -3.18 -9.93
N VAL A 60 -5.84 -2.76 -8.83
CA VAL A 60 -4.86 -1.69 -8.79
C VAL A 60 -3.50 -2.32 -9.04
N SER A 61 -2.88 -2.00 -10.18
CA SER A 61 -1.56 -2.53 -10.57
C SER A 61 -0.42 -1.66 -10.04
N THR A 62 0.83 -2.11 -10.16
CA THR A 62 2.01 -1.37 -9.68
C THR A 62 2.04 0.08 -10.17
N GLY A 63 1.67 0.31 -11.44
CA GLY A 63 1.70 1.63 -12.06
C GLY A 63 0.53 2.54 -11.66
N ASP A 64 -0.46 2.00 -10.96
CA ASP A 64 -1.63 2.73 -10.47
C ASP A 64 -1.44 3.25 -9.03
N LEU A 65 -0.34 2.88 -8.36
CA LEU A 65 -0.07 3.26 -6.98
C LEU A 65 0.46 4.70 -6.90
N ASP A 66 -0.05 5.46 -5.93
CA ASP A 66 0.52 6.74 -5.54
C ASP A 66 1.83 6.55 -4.75
N TYR A 67 1.86 5.51 -3.92
CA TYR A 67 3.04 5.12 -3.15
C TYR A 67 3.02 3.63 -2.77
N LEU A 68 4.21 3.11 -2.48
CA LEU A 68 4.42 1.77 -1.92
C LEU A 68 5.69 1.79 -1.08
N ASN A 69 5.58 1.65 0.24
CA ASN A 69 6.71 1.56 1.15
C ASN A 69 6.77 0.15 1.73
N VAL A 70 7.95 -0.45 1.78
CA VAL A 70 8.15 -1.84 2.20
C VAL A 70 9.31 -1.92 3.18
N SER A 71 9.09 -2.57 4.32
CA SER A 71 10.08 -2.77 5.37
C SER A 71 10.21 -4.24 5.73
N PHE A 72 11.44 -4.68 5.90
CA PHE A 72 11.81 -6.05 6.27
C PHE A 72 12.35 -6.10 7.68
N TYR A 73 11.99 -7.15 8.42
CA TYR A 73 12.30 -7.31 9.82
C TYR A 73 12.88 -8.69 10.09
N ALA A 74 13.91 -8.73 10.93
CA ALA A 74 14.43 -9.97 11.49
C ALA A 74 13.40 -10.63 12.41
N PRO A 75 13.55 -11.93 12.73
CA PRO A 75 12.65 -12.65 13.65
C PRO A 75 12.43 -12.00 15.02
N ASN A 76 13.43 -11.30 15.54
CA ASN A 76 13.33 -10.59 16.82
C ASN A 76 12.64 -9.21 16.71
N GLY A 77 12.13 -8.84 15.53
CA GLY A 77 11.48 -7.56 15.26
C GLY A 77 12.43 -6.41 14.90
N THR A 78 13.74 -6.66 14.78
CA THR A 78 14.71 -5.65 14.34
C THR A 78 14.46 -5.27 12.88
N LEU A 79 14.32 -3.97 12.58
CA LEU A 79 14.25 -3.47 11.21
C LEU A 79 15.58 -3.73 10.49
N LEU A 80 15.51 -4.42 9.34
CA LEU A 80 16.67 -4.72 8.50
C LEU A 80 16.81 -3.70 7.37
N ARG A 81 15.72 -3.42 6.67
CA ARG A 81 15.73 -2.52 5.50
C ARG A 81 14.36 -1.94 5.21
N THR A 82 14.35 -0.75 4.61
CA THR A 82 13.16 -0.11 4.06
C THR A 82 13.41 0.33 2.62
N TYR A 83 12.43 0.09 1.75
CA TYR A 83 12.36 0.56 0.37
C TYR A 83 11.18 1.53 0.27
N ASN A 84 11.47 2.80 0.03
CA ASN A 84 10.43 3.84 -0.09
C ASN A 84 10.02 4.00 -1.55
N ASN A 85 8.72 4.19 -1.81
CA ASN A 85 8.15 4.27 -3.16
C ASN A 85 8.64 3.17 -4.10
N ASN A 86 8.74 1.95 -3.57
CA ASN A 86 9.29 0.79 -4.27
C ASN A 86 8.54 0.45 -5.57
N HIS A 87 7.27 0.86 -5.73
CA HIS A 87 6.54 0.75 -7.00
C HIS A 87 7.22 1.46 -8.19
N GLN A 88 8.16 2.39 -7.93
CA GLN A 88 8.94 3.09 -8.95
C GLN A 88 10.20 2.33 -9.37
N ASP A 89 10.59 1.30 -8.61
CA ASP A 89 11.81 0.55 -8.86
C ASP A 89 11.61 -0.46 -10.02
N PRO A 90 12.62 -0.65 -10.89
CA PRO A 90 12.53 -1.62 -11.97
C PRO A 90 12.29 -3.05 -11.48
N GLY A 91 11.36 -3.76 -12.12
CA GLY A 91 11.06 -5.16 -11.81
C GLY A 91 10.13 -5.37 -10.63
N VAL A 92 9.65 -4.30 -9.99
CA VAL A 92 8.63 -4.41 -8.95
C VAL A 92 7.27 -4.77 -9.54
N ASN A 93 6.62 -5.75 -8.91
CA ASN A 93 5.30 -6.23 -9.26
C ASN A 93 4.44 -6.29 -7.99
N PHE A 94 3.37 -5.51 -7.98
CA PHE A 94 2.42 -5.43 -6.88
C PHE A 94 1.03 -5.21 -7.47
N ASN A 95 0.10 -6.10 -7.16
CA ASN A 95 -1.27 -6.00 -7.64
C ASN A 95 -2.22 -6.20 -6.47
N PHE A 96 -3.18 -5.29 -6.31
CA PHE A 96 -4.14 -5.30 -5.21
C PHE A 96 -5.57 -5.38 -5.75
N ASN A 97 -6.36 -6.31 -5.23
CA ASN A 97 -7.75 -6.48 -5.58
C ASN A 97 -8.65 -5.75 -4.57
N ILE A 98 -9.25 -4.64 -4.99
CA ILE A 98 -10.12 -3.81 -4.14
C ILE A 98 -11.40 -4.52 -3.73
N ASN A 99 -11.83 -5.56 -4.47
CA ASN A 99 -13.06 -6.28 -4.17
C ASN A 99 -12.86 -7.34 -3.07
N THR A 100 -11.68 -7.98 -3.05
CA THR A 100 -11.36 -9.01 -2.05
C THR A 100 -10.48 -8.50 -0.91
N MET A 101 -9.92 -7.29 -1.05
CA MET A 101 -8.97 -6.69 -0.11
C MET A 101 -7.70 -7.54 0.04
N GLU A 102 -7.21 -8.08 -1.07
CA GLU A 102 -6.04 -8.96 -1.10
C GLU A 102 -4.97 -8.46 -2.05
N ILE A 103 -3.72 -8.62 -1.65
CA ILE A 103 -2.58 -8.56 -2.56
C ILE A 103 -2.56 -9.88 -3.35
N LEU A 104 -2.42 -9.78 -4.67
CA LEU A 104 -2.26 -10.95 -5.52
C LEU A 104 -0.83 -11.48 -5.40
N GLN A 105 -0.71 -12.73 -4.97
CA GLN A 105 0.55 -13.32 -4.53
C GLN A 105 0.62 -14.83 -4.76
N ALA A 106 -0.32 -15.38 -5.52
CA ALA A 106 -0.43 -16.80 -5.77
C ALA A 106 0.29 -17.28 -7.04
N GLY A 107 0.51 -16.38 -7.99
CA GLY A 107 1.18 -16.62 -9.26
C GLY A 107 2.67 -16.27 -9.25
N SER A 108 3.32 -16.34 -10.42
CA SER A 108 4.75 -16.04 -10.56
C SER A 108 5.04 -14.61 -10.11
N TYR A 109 6.21 -14.37 -9.50
CA TYR A 109 6.60 -13.06 -8.98
C TYR A 109 6.39 -11.88 -9.94
N ASN A 110 6.47 -12.08 -11.26
CA ASN A 110 6.28 -11.08 -12.30
C ASN A 110 4.94 -11.17 -13.06
N ALA A 111 4.07 -12.12 -12.69
CA ALA A 111 2.76 -12.29 -13.29
C ALA A 111 1.71 -11.40 -12.60
N PRO A 112 0.58 -11.08 -13.26
CA PRO A 112 -0.47 -10.25 -12.67
C PRO A 112 -1.05 -10.77 -11.36
N ASP A 113 -0.97 -12.08 -11.12
CA ASP A 113 -1.46 -12.77 -9.92
C ASP A 113 -0.36 -13.07 -8.88
N GLY A 114 0.85 -12.55 -9.07
CA GLY A 114 1.97 -12.68 -8.14
C GLY A 114 2.52 -11.34 -7.64
N ILE A 115 3.62 -11.43 -6.88
CA ILE A 115 4.24 -10.31 -6.18
C ILE A 115 5.78 -10.39 -6.24
N SER A 116 6.42 -9.22 -6.38
CA SER A 116 7.85 -9.02 -6.25
C SER A 116 8.12 -7.60 -5.77
N ILE A 117 8.50 -7.43 -4.50
CA ILE A 117 8.77 -6.13 -3.88
C ILE A 117 10.07 -6.18 -3.06
N GLY A 118 10.67 -5.03 -2.77
CA GLY A 118 11.97 -4.91 -2.12
C GLY A 118 13.09 -4.66 -3.14
N ALA A 119 14.25 -5.28 -2.93
CA ALA A 119 15.35 -5.21 -3.89
C ALA A 119 14.95 -5.85 -5.24
N PRO A 120 15.59 -5.42 -6.35
CA PRO A 120 15.39 -6.03 -7.66
C PRO A 120 15.57 -7.55 -7.58
N ASN A 121 14.51 -8.30 -7.88
CA ASN A 121 14.55 -9.74 -7.82
C ASN A 121 15.41 -10.26 -8.98
N TYR A 122 16.55 -10.85 -8.66
CA TYR A 122 17.46 -11.33 -9.68
C TYR A 122 16.99 -12.70 -10.17
N ASP A 123 16.29 -12.71 -11.30
CA ASP A 123 16.07 -13.96 -12.03
C ASP A 123 17.42 -14.42 -12.61
N ARG A 124 17.87 -15.63 -12.24
CA ARG A 124 19.07 -16.26 -12.82
C ARG A 124 18.97 -16.39 -14.35
N GLU A 125 17.76 -16.37 -14.92
CA GLU A 125 17.53 -16.35 -16.37
C GLU A 125 17.79 -14.96 -17.01
N SER A 126 17.90 -13.89 -16.21
CA SER A 126 18.16 -12.51 -16.68
C SER A 126 19.64 -12.21 -17.00
N GLY A 127 20.56 -13.10 -16.63
CA GLY A 127 21.94 -13.10 -17.12
C GLY A 127 22.89 -12.03 -16.56
N ASN A 128 22.53 -11.27 -15.52
CA ASN A 128 23.49 -10.46 -14.77
C ASN A 128 24.34 -11.29 -13.77
N ASP A 129 25.38 -10.68 -13.22
CA ASP A 129 26.29 -11.39 -12.30
C ASP A 129 25.61 -11.60 -10.92
N PRO A 130 25.49 -12.84 -10.41
CA PRO A 130 24.94 -13.11 -9.07
C PRO A 130 25.74 -12.47 -7.92
N THR A 131 26.93 -11.92 -8.18
CA THR A 131 27.73 -11.20 -7.18
C THR A 131 27.29 -9.75 -6.92
N GLU A 132 26.34 -9.21 -7.70
CA GLU A 132 25.79 -7.86 -7.53
C GLU A 132 24.38 -7.85 -6.88
N ALA A 133 23.76 -9.01 -6.70
CA ALA A 133 22.46 -9.12 -6.04
C ALA A 133 22.62 -8.86 -4.54
N SER A 134 22.14 -7.69 -4.08
CA SER A 134 22.15 -7.30 -2.67
C SER A 134 20.78 -6.74 -2.28
N GLY A 135 20.39 -6.97 -1.03
CA GLY A 135 19.13 -6.52 -0.46
C GLY A 135 18.10 -7.64 -0.26
N LEU A 136 17.00 -7.26 0.40
CA LEU A 136 15.91 -8.14 0.77
C LEU A 136 14.76 -8.00 -0.23
N THR A 137 14.27 -9.14 -0.70
CA THR A 137 13.15 -9.21 -1.64
C THR A 137 12.06 -10.11 -1.09
N PHE A 138 10.80 -9.69 -1.25
CA PHE A 138 9.61 -10.45 -0.92
C PHE A 138 8.87 -10.79 -2.21
N TRP A 139 8.70 -12.08 -2.48
CA TRP A 139 8.24 -12.51 -3.79
C TRP A 139 7.51 -13.85 -3.76
N SER A 140 6.62 -14.04 -4.75
CA SER A 140 5.88 -15.28 -4.94
C SER A 140 6.51 -16.18 -6.01
N LYS A 141 6.42 -17.50 -5.83
CA LYS A 141 6.99 -18.46 -6.81
C LYS A 141 6.05 -19.61 -7.14
N PRO A 142 5.40 -19.59 -8.31
CA PRO A 142 5.10 -20.83 -9.05
C PRO A 142 5.12 -20.63 -10.59
N PRO A 143 5.81 -21.45 -11.43
CA PRO A 143 5.72 -22.91 -11.43
C PRO A 143 7.03 -23.65 -11.83
N ARG A 144 7.73 -24.20 -10.84
CA ARG A 144 8.35 -25.56 -10.87
C ARG A 144 8.09 -26.34 -9.56
N SER A 145 7.28 -25.78 -8.67
CA SER A 145 6.66 -26.42 -7.51
C SER A 145 5.20 -26.00 -7.51
N GLU A 146 4.29 -26.97 -7.51
CA GLU A 146 2.87 -26.81 -7.86
C GLU A 146 2.03 -26.05 -6.83
N THR A 147 2.66 -25.28 -5.96
CA THR A 147 2.02 -24.73 -4.77
C THR A 147 2.39 -23.26 -4.61
N PRO A 148 1.41 -22.36 -4.53
CA PRO A 148 1.66 -20.96 -4.21
C PRO A 148 2.38 -20.81 -2.87
N HIS A 149 3.40 -19.96 -2.84
CA HIS A 149 4.17 -19.66 -1.63
C HIS A 149 4.98 -18.37 -1.81
N LEU A 150 5.41 -17.83 -0.67
CA LEU A 150 6.20 -16.62 -0.57
C LEU A 150 7.60 -16.94 -0.06
N HIS A 151 8.55 -16.09 -0.41
CA HIS A 151 9.94 -16.12 0.03
C HIS A 151 10.37 -14.77 0.58
N VAL A 152 11.32 -14.80 1.51
CA VAL A 152 12.22 -13.66 1.79
C VAL A 152 13.64 -14.07 1.47
N ASP A 153 14.28 -13.22 0.66
CA ASP A 153 15.65 -13.35 0.19
C ASP A 153 15.91 -14.67 -0.56
N ASP A 154 16.93 -14.69 -1.41
CA ASP A 154 17.16 -15.82 -2.28
C ASP A 154 18.63 -16.26 -2.28
N TRP A 155 19.63 -15.36 -2.11
CA TRP A 155 21.02 -15.77 -2.43
C TRP A 155 22.18 -15.05 -1.73
N ALA A 156 21.97 -13.90 -1.07
CA ALA A 156 23.05 -13.21 -0.39
C ALA A 156 22.76 -13.18 1.10
N ASP A 157 23.53 -13.92 1.90
CA ASP A 157 23.53 -13.83 3.36
C ASP A 157 24.10 -12.47 3.81
N GLU A 158 23.42 -11.39 3.42
CA GLU A 158 23.83 -10.01 3.67
C GLU A 158 23.79 -9.72 5.17
N PHE A 159 22.92 -10.42 5.90
CA PHE A 159 22.65 -10.15 7.31
C PHE A 159 23.11 -11.26 8.28
N GLY A 160 23.65 -12.37 7.79
CA GLY A 160 24.22 -13.44 8.61
C GLY A 160 23.18 -14.37 9.24
N PHE A 161 22.01 -14.55 8.62
CA PHE A 161 20.91 -15.32 9.21
C PHE A 161 20.95 -16.80 8.79
N PRO A 162 20.57 -17.73 9.69
CA PRO A 162 20.42 -19.13 9.32
C PRO A 162 19.30 -19.31 8.30
N ILE A 163 19.57 -20.08 7.25
CA ILE A 163 18.59 -20.48 6.23
C ILE A 163 17.37 -21.14 6.87
N GLY A 164 16.18 -20.55 6.66
CA GLY A 164 14.91 -21.10 7.12
C GLY A 164 14.46 -22.30 6.28
N PHE A 165 14.53 -22.19 4.95
CA PHE A 165 14.03 -23.23 4.05
C PHE A 165 14.78 -23.28 2.72
N SER A 166 15.33 -24.45 2.39
CA SER A 166 16.11 -24.73 1.19
C SER A 166 17.33 -23.81 1.05
N THR A 167 17.21 -22.73 0.29
CA THR A 167 18.25 -21.72 0.07
C THR A 167 17.76 -20.32 0.46
N HIS A 168 16.56 -20.21 1.03
CA HIS A 168 15.89 -18.96 1.36
C HIS A 168 15.94 -18.71 2.86
N GLU A 169 16.08 -17.44 3.26
CA GLU A 169 16.05 -17.04 4.67
C GLU A 169 14.69 -17.40 5.30
N GLU A 170 13.60 -17.31 4.52
CA GLU A 170 12.25 -17.61 4.98
C GLU A 170 11.29 -17.99 3.86
N VAL A 171 10.26 -18.77 4.21
CA VAL A 171 9.12 -19.07 3.33
C VAL A 171 7.78 -19.04 4.06
N ALA A 172 6.68 -18.99 3.30
CA ALA A 172 5.36 -19.38 3.80
C ALA A 172 4.54 -20.10 2.73
N PHE A 173 3.99 -21.26 3.11
CA PHE A 173 3.09 -22.06 2.28
C PHE A 173 1.66 -22.04 2.85
N PRO A 174 0.68 -21.39 2.20
CA PRO A 174 -0.73 -21.40 2.63
C PRO A 174 -1.41 -22.76 2.56
N THR A 175 -0.81 -23.74 1.88
CA THR A 175 -1.39 -25.07 1.70
C THR A 175 -0.64 -26.16 2.45
N ARG A 176 0.54 -25.87 3.03
CA ARG A 176 1.37 -26.86 3.74
C ARG A 176 1.57 -26.45 5.19
N THR A 177 1.37 -27.41 6.07
CA THR A 177 1.67 -27.29 7.49
C THR A 177 3.17 -27.22 7.71
N THR A 178 3.59 -26.66 8.84
CA THR A 178 5.01 -26.59 9.20
C THR A 178 5.62 -27.99 9.33
N GLN A 179 4.85 -28.98 9.82
CA GLN A 179 5.31 -30.37 9.86
C GLN A 179 5.58 -30.92 8.44
N GLU A 180 4.68 -30.67 7.48
CA GLU A 180 4.90 -31.10 6.09
C GLU A 180 6.15 -30.46 5.47
N LEU A 181 6.51 -29.23 5.86
CA LEU A 181 7.77 -28.60 5.45
C LEU A 181 8.98 -29.26 6.12
N ILE A 182 8.90 -29.58 7.40
CA ILE A 182 9.98 -30.32 8.09
C ILE A 182 10.19 -31.69 7.44
N ASP A 183 9.10 -32.40 7.14
CA ASP A 183 9.14 -33.75 6.58
C ASP A 183 9.71 -33.79 5.15
N ASP A 184 9.74 -32.66 4.43
CA ASP A 184 10.38 -32.59 3.12
C ASP A 184 11.91 -32.48 3.16
N GLY A 185 12.48 -32.28 4.36
CA GLY A 185 13.91 -32.24 4.60
C GLY A 185 14.61 -30.98 4.10
N ARG A 186 13.87 -29.92 3.76
CA ARG A 186 14.44 -28.64 3.30
C ARG A 186 14.45 -27.56 4.38
N VAL A 187 13.75 -27.74 5.49
CA VAL A 187 13.84 -26.82 6.64
C VAL A 187 15.25 -26.85 7.21
N GLY A 188 15.82 -25.67 7.46
CA GLY A 188 17.17 -25.55 8.00
C GLY A 188 17.29 -26.15 9.40
N GLU A 189 18.43 -26.78 9.68
CA GLU A 189 18.67 -27.53 10.93
C GLU A 189 18.48 -26.68 12.19
N ALA A 190 18.72 -25.37 12.12
CA ALA A 190 18.52 -24.41 13.21
C ALA A 190 17.06 -24.33 13.70
N TYR A 191 16.10 -24.79 12.90
CA TYR A 191 14.67 -24.70 13.16
C TYR A 191 14.03 -26.07 13.39
N LEU A 192 14.81 -27.16 13.39
CA LEU A 192 14.31 -28.51 13.61
C LEU A 192 14.19 -28.84 15.12
N PRO A 193 13.06 -29.43 15.56
CA PRO A 193 12.93 -29.92 16.93
C PRO A 193 13.96 -31.03 17.27
N PRO A 194 14.42 -31.13 18.53
CA PRO A 194 14.05 -30.32 19.71
C PRO A 194 14.91 -29.05 19.88
N LEU A 195 15.85 -28.79 18.98
CA LEU A 195 16.87 -27.74 19.13
C LEU A 195 16.37 -26.37 18.62
N GLY A 196 15.52 -26.37 17.60
CA GLY A 196 14.84 -25.20 17.07
C GLY A 196 13.33 -25.39 17.09
N ASN A 197 12.59 -24.28 17.20
CA ASN A 197 11.13 -24.26 17.06
C ASN A 197 10.76 -23.29 15.94
N PRO A 198 10.07 -23.75 14.89
CA PRO A 198 9.54 -22.83 13.88
C PRO A 198 8.48 -21.92 14.49
N VAL A 199 8.34 -20.71 13.93
CA VAL A 199 7.38 -19.72 14.43
C VAL A 199 5.93 -20.19 14.27
N THR A 200 5.60 -20.78 13.13
CA THR A 200 4.27 -21.35 12.91
C THR A 200 4.19 -22.75 13.54
N PRO A 201 3.20 -23.04 14.41
CA PRO A 201 3.05 -24.35 15.03
C PRO A 201 3.05 -25.50 14.03
N LEU A 202 3.53 -26.68 14.44
CA LEU A 202 3.74 -27.83 13.55
C LEU A 202 2.49 -28.22 12.72
N GLY A 203 1.30 -28.13 13.33
CA GLY A 203 0.02 -28.45 12.66
C GLY A 203 -0.61 -27.30 11.88
N GLU A 204 0.01 -26.12 11.87
CA GLU A 204 -0.51 -24.91 11.22
C GLU A 204 0.24 -24.61 9.93
N ARG A 205 -0.43 -23.87 9.03
CA ARG A 205 0.09 -23.50 7.71
C ARG A 205 0.62 -22.07 7.73
N GLY A 206 1.55 -21.77 6.83
CA GLY A 206 1.96 -20.40 6.56
C GLY A 206 0.79 -19.58 6.01
N GLN A 207 0.96 -18.27 5.96
CA GLN A 207 -0.06 -17.37 5.43
C GLN A 207 0.51 -16.45 4.36
N PHE A 208 -0.39 -15.98 3.52
CA PHE A 208 -0.14 -14.88 2.61
C PHE A 208 -0.18 -13.53 3.33
N ALA A 209 0.40 -12.50 2.73
CA ALA A 209 0.36 -11.15 3.28
C ALA A 209 -1.10 -10.69 3.44
N GLN A 210 -1.43 -10.14 4.60
CA GLN A 210 -2.76 -9.65 4.94
C GLN A 210 -2.82 -8.13 4.79
N VAL A 211 -3.94 -7.61 4.29
CA VAL A 211 -4.14 -6.17 4.09
C VAL A 211 -5.14 -5.63 5.11
N THR A 212 -4.88 -4.45 5.65
CA THR A 212 -5.81 -3.71 6.51
C THR A 212 -5.91 -2.26 6.02
N PRO A 213 -7.12 -1.72 5.84
CA PRO A 213 -7.30 -0.29 5.58
C PRO A 213 -6.68 0.57 6.69
N ILE A 214 -6.01 1.65 6.31
CA ILE A 214 -5.59 2.71 7.23
C ILE A 214 -6.76 3.68 7.30
N ASN A 215 -7.64 3.45 8.28
CA ASN A 215 -8.73 4.37 8.54
C ASN A 215 -8.19 5.62 9.25
N ASP A 216 -7.61 6.56 8.49
CA ASP A 216 -7.61 7.95 8.93
C ASP A 216 -8.86 8.61 8.37
N PRO A 217 -9.83 9.02 9.21
CA PRO A 217 -10.89 9.88 8.73
C PRO A 217 -10.26 11.24 8.44
N VAL A 218 -9.93 11.53 7.18
CA VAL A 218 -9.83 12.91 6.73
C VAL A 218 -11.27 13.43 6.73
N ILE A 219 -11.75 13.88 7.90
CA ILE A 219 -12.80 14.86 7.94
C ILE A 219 -12.16 16.11 7.32
N PRO A 220 -12.56 16.56 6.11
CA PRO A 220 -12.23 17.92 5.75
C PRO A 220 -12.89 18.79 6.82
N GLU A 221 -12.08 19.46 7.64
CA GLU A 221 -12.56 20.60 8.44
C GLU A 221 -13.46 21.40 7.51
N PRO A 222 -14.75 21.63 7.86
CA PRO A 222 -15.58 22.49 7.05
C PRO A 222 -14.94 23.87 7.13
N THR A 223 -14.13 24.22 6.13
CA THR A 223 -13.58 25.55 5.96
C THR A 223 -14.79 26.46 5.92
N THR A 224 -15.03 27.13 7.04
CA THR A 224 -16.11 28.10 7.15
C THR A 224 -15.79 29.20 6.17
N ILE A 225 -16.40 29.16 4.99
CA ILE A 225 -16.38 30.26 4.05
C ILE A 225 -17.21 31.36 4.73
N ILE A 226 -16.56 32.22 5.50
CA ILE A 226 -17.13 33.49 5.91
C ILE A 226 -17.22 34.32 4.62
N ALA A 227 -18.35 34.20 3.93
CA ALA A 227 -18.73 35.14 2.89
C ALA A 227 -18.94 36.51 3.55
N SER A 228 -17.85 37.26 3.70
CA SER A 228 -17.89 38.68 4.02
C SER A 228 -18.48 39.40 2.80
N VAL A 229 -19.81 39.52 2.77
CA VAL A 229 -20.49 40.42 1.83
C VAL A 229 -20.13 41.84 2.22
N LEU A 230 -19.04 42.37 1.66
CA LEU A 230 -18.70 43.78 1.77
C LEU A 230 -19.61 44.58 0.83
N LEU A 231 -20.82 44.89 1.29
CA LEU A 231 -21.73 45.81 0.58
C LEU A 231 -21.30 47.25 0.87
N ALA A 232 -20.21 47.70 0.23
CA ALA A 232 -19.80 49.11 0.24
C ALA A 232 -20.08 49.74 -1.12
N GLY A 233 -21.32 50.19 -1.31
CA GLY A 233 -21.74 50.91 -2.51
C GLY A 233 -22.75 52.02 -2.17
N LEU A 234 -22.28 53.26 -2.27
CA LEU A 234 -23.02 54.50 -2.57
C LEU A 234 -23.76 55.20 -1.41
N MET A 235 -23.04 56.07 -0.70
CA MET A 235 -23.65 57.28 -0.12
C MET A 235 -23.71 58.41 -1.17
N PRO A 236 -24.82 59.13 -1.33
CA PRO A 236 -24.87 60.33 -2.16
C PRO A 236 -24.34 61.55 -1.38
N LEU A 237 -23.48 62.30 -2.07
CA LEU A 237 -22.91 63.58 -1.66
C LEU A 237 -24.02 64.63 -1.42
N LYS A 238 -24.33 64.98 -0.17
CA LYS A 238 -25.19 66.13 0.13
C LYS A 238 -24.38 67.43 0.14
N ARG A 239 -24.44 68.14 -0.98
CA ARG A 239 -24.03 69.54 -1.13
C ARG A 239 -25.00 70.43 -0.31
N LYS A 240 -24.52 71.10 0.74
CA LYS A 240 -25.27 72.19 1.39
C LYS A 240 -25.10 73.46 0.55
N LEU A 241 -26.17 73.94 -0.09
CA LEU A 241 -26.33 75.36 -0.38
C LEU A 241 -26.83 76.05 0.89
N LYS A 242 -26.15 77.11 1.33
CA LYS A 242 -26.73 78.16 2.17
C LYS A 242 -27.18 79.30 1.24
N VAL A 243 -28.30 79.88 1.65
CA VAL A 243 -29.01 81.06 1.12
C VAL A 243 -28.05 82.22 0.86
#